data_AF-A0A0H5DRL9-F1
#
_entry.id   AF-A0A0H5DRL9-F1
#
_cell.length_a   1.000
_cell.length_b   1.000
_cell.length_c   1.000
_cell.angle_alpha   90.00
_cell.angle_beta   90.00
_cell.angle_gamma   90.00
#
_symmetry.space_group_name_H-M   'P 1'
#
loop_
_entity.id
_entity.type
_entity.pdbx_description
1 polymer ?
#
loop_
_entity_poly.entity_id
_entity_poly.type
_entity_poly.pdbx_seq_one_letter_code
_entity_poly.pdbx_strand_id
1 'polypeptide(L)'
;MNRKSKFSVEISSDLVYEEMVANILFEEEEVATVSQEKGLENLEIEIFPSFDGKSWEFSFEEYIKALNFAKNCLLKMQKLPKESDD
;
A
#
# COMPACT_ATOMS: atom_id res chain seq x y z
N MET A 1 -6.95 23.29 12.37
CA MET A 1 -6.21 22.12 12.88
C MET A 1 -6.17 21.08 11.76
N ASN A 2 -5.02 20.87 11.12
CA ASN A 2 -4.84 19.73 10.20
C ASN A 2 -4.84 18.46 11.06
N ARG A 3 -5.93 17.68 11.02
CA ARG A 3 -5.89 16.30 11.52
C ARG A 3 -4.87 15.57 10.64
N LYS A 4 -3.86 14.95 11.24
CA LYS A 4 -3.00 14.01 10.52
C LYS A 4 -3.92 12.93 9.95
N SER A 5 -3.71 12.55 8.69
CA SER A 5 -4.40 11.40 8.09
C SER A 5 -4.21 10.20 9.01
N LYS A 6 -5.29 9.44 9.24
CA LYS A 6 -5.24 8.17 9.99
C LYS A 6 -4.66 7.03 9.15
N PHE A 7 -4.43 7.26 7.86
CA PHE A 7 -3.80 6.31 6.97
C PHE A 7 -2.27 6.34 7.08
N SER A 8 -1.66 5.16 7.11
CA SER A 8 -0.24 4.94 6.84
C SER A 8 -0.07 3.96 5.67
N VAL A 9 1.11 4.02 5.05
CA VAL A 9 1.49 3.08 3.98
C VAL A 9 2.83 2.48 4.32
N GLU A 10 2.89 1.16 4.33
CA GLU A 10 4.08 0.38 4.63
C GLU A 10 4.47 -0.41 3.39
N ILE A 11 5.77 -0.43 3.08
CA ILE A 11 6.27 -1.24 1.97
C ILE A 11 6.84 -2.52 2.54
N SER A 12 6.42 -3.64 1.99
CA SER A 12 6.87 -4.97 2.39
C SER A 12 7.29 -5.76 1.16
N SER A 13 8.31 -6.59 1.32
CA SER A 13 8.58 -7.68 0.41
C SER A 13 7.73 -8.86 0.84
N ASP A 14 6.88 -9.38 -0.05
CA ASP A 14 6.25 -10.67 0.20
C ASP A 14 7.36 -11.71 0.41
N LEU A 15 7.39 -12.30 1.60
CA LEU A 15 8.42 -13.26 2.03
C LEU A 15 8.47 -14.51 1.14
N VAL A 16 7.40 -14.78 0.39
CA VAL A 16 7.26 -15.96 -0.46
C VAL A 16 7.65 -15.69 -1.90
N TYR A 17 7.36 -14.48 -2.42
CA TYR A 17 7.49 -14.17 -3.85
C TYR A 17 8.55 -13.12 -4.20
N GLU A 18 9.27 -12.55 -3.23
CA GLU A 18 10.19 -11.41 -3.42
C GLU A 18 9.53 -10.18 -4.07
N GLU A 19 8.19 -10.11 -4.03
CA GLU A 19 7.44 -9.03 -4.67
C GLU A 19 7.22 -7.88 -3.69
N MET A 20 7.53 -6.67 -4.14
CA MET A 20 7.28 -5.47 -3.34
C MET A 20 5.80 -5.10 -3.41
N VAL A 21 5.15 -5.13 -2.26
CA VAL A 21 3.76 -4.72 -2.05
C VAL A 21 3.69 -3.50 -1.14
N ALA A 22 2.60 -2.75 -1.23
CA ALA A 22 2.33 -1.63 -0.35
C ALA A 22 1.06 -1.88 0.45
N ASN A 23 1.21 -2.02 1.77
CA ASN A 23 0.09 -2.20 2.70
C ASN A 23 -0.41 -0.84 3.13
N ILE A 24 -1.73 -0.66 3.11
CA ILE A 24 -2.43 0.55 3.51
C ILE A 24 -3.13 0.23 4.83
N LEU A 25 -2.74 0.95 5.88
CA LEU A 25 -3.30 0.79 7.21
C LEU A 25 -4.16 2.00 7.56
N PHE A 26 -5.24 1.78 8.29
CA PHE A 26 -6.08 2.81 8.90
C PHE A 26 -6.17 2.54 10.40
N GLU A 27 -5.71 3.49 11.23
CA GLU A 27 -5.65 3.30 12.69
C GLU A 27 -4.91 2.02 13.10
N GLU A 28 -3.78 1.72 12.44
CA GLU A 28 -2.92 0.54 12.69
C GLU A 28 -3.50 -0.81 12.23
N GLU A 29 -4.70 -0.82 11.64
CA GLU A 29 -5.28 -2.03 11.03
C GLU A 29 -5.12 -2.01 9.51
N GLU A 30 -4.82 -3.17 8.91
CA GLU A 30 -4.65 -3.30 7.47
C GLU A 30 -6.00 -3.26 6.73
N VAL A 31 -6.13 -2.30 5.81
CA VAL A 31 -7.34 -2.11 5.00
C VAL A 31 -7.18 -2.72 3.62
N ALA A 32 -5.99 -2.56 3.03
CA ALA A 32 -5.74 -3.00 1.67
C ALA A 32 -4.26 -3.20 1.38
N THR A 33 -3.96 -4.09 0.45
CA THR A 33 -2.62 -4.26 -0.14
C THR A 33 -2.68 -3.85 -1.60
N VAL A 34 -1.70 -3.06 -2.04
CA VAL A 34 -1.47 -2.74 -3.45
C VAL A 34 -0.29 -3.55 -3.95
N SER A 35 -0.53 -4.42 -4.94
CA SER A 35 0.49 -5.21 -5.60
C SER A 35 0.81 -4.68 -6.99
N GLN A 36 2.08 -4.83 -7.39
CA GLN A 36 2.58 -4.52 -8.73
C GLN A 36 3.07 -5.77 -9.49
N GLU A 37 2.71 -6.97 -9.04
CA GLU A 37 3.06 -8.26 -9.65
C GLU A 37 2.84 -8.26 -11.18
N LYS A 38 1.69 -7.74 -11.62
CA LYS A 38 1.30 -7.70 -13.03
C LYS A 38 1.79 -6.45 -13.79
N GLY A 39 2.73 -5.72 -13.19
CA GLY A 39 3.29 -4.49 -13.71
C GLY A 39 2.55 -3.23 -13.28
N LEU A 40 3.20 -2.08 -13.48
CA LEU A 40 2.74 -0.76 -13.00
C LEU A 40 1.45 -0.26 -13.65
N GLU A 41 1.15 -0.75 -14.85
CA GLU A 41 -0.09 -0.46 -15.60
C GLU A 41 -1.27 -1.29 -15.05
N ASN A 42 -0.99 -2.39 -14.34
CA ASN A 42 -1.96 -3.36 -13.85
C ASN A 42 -1.83 -3.56 -12.34
N LEU A 43 -1.80 -2.46 -11.59
CA LEU A 43 -1.82 -2.53 -10.12
C LEU A 43 -3.09 -3.21 -9.64
N GLU A 44 -2.94 -4.15 -8.72
CA GLU A 44 -4.05 -4.84 -8.10
C GLU A 44 -4.20 -4.37 -6.65
N ILE A 45 -5.46 -4.27 -6.19
CA ILE A 45 -5.80 -3.88 -4.84
C ILE A 45 -6.59 -5.02 -4.22
N GLU A 46 -6.06 -5.61 -3.17
CA GLU A 46 -6.79 -6.52 -2.28
C GLU A 46 -7.32 -5.70 -1.10
N ILE A 47 -8.57 -5.91 -0.70
CA ILE A 47 -9.22 -5.17 0.40
C ILE A 47 -9.62 -6.17 1.48
N PHE A 48 -9.22 -5.88 2.72
CA PHE A 48 -9.49 -6.72 3.88
C PHE A 48 -10.64 -6.15 4.72
N PRO A 49 -11.42 -7.00 5.39
CA PRO A 49 -12.39 -6.54 6.39
C PRO A 49 -11.67 -5.98 7.63
N SER A 50 -12.34 -5.12 8.41
CA SER A 50 -11.81 -4.73 9.72
C SER A 50 -11.75 -5.92 10.67
N PHE A 51 -10.87 -5.84 11.68
CA PHE A 51 -10.71 -6.93 12.64
C PHE A 51 -12.00 -7.26 13.40
N ASP A 52 -12.83 -6.24 13.66
CA ASP A 52 -14.12 -6.40 14.33
C ASP A 52 -15.26 -6.88 13.41
N GLY A 53 -14.96 -7.15 12.14
CA GLY A 53 -15.91 -7.65 11.13
C GLY A 53 -16.91 -6.62 10.65
N LYS A 54 -16.69 -5.33 10.96
CA LYS A 54 -17.52 -4.23 10.47
C LYS A 54 -17.00 -3.70 9.13
N SER A 55 -17.73 -2.73 8.58
CA SER A 55 -17.28 -1.97 7.43
C SER A 55 -16.27 -0.92 7.86
N TRP A 56 -15.31 -0.65 6.99
CA TRP A 56 -14.47 0.54 7.10
C TRP A 56 -15.27 1.82 6.89
N GLU A 57 -14.98 2.83 7.72
CA GLU A 57 -15.52 4.17 7.55
C GLU A 57 -14.40 5.21 7.61
N PHE A 58 -14.14 5.85 6.48
CA PHE A 58 -13.14 6.90 6.32
C PHE A 58 -13.50 7.83 5.17
N SER A 59 -12.79 8.95 5.04
CA SER A 59 -13.00 9.88 3.94
C SER A 59 -12.54 9.29 2.61
N PHE A 60 -13.39 9.40 1.59
CA PHE A 60 -13.05 9.03 0.20
C PHE A 60 -11.73 9.68 -0.25
N GLU A 61 -11.58 10.98 -0.02
CA GLU A 61 -10.38 11.74 -0.40
C GLU A 61 -9.12 11.27 0.33
N GLU A 62 -9.25 10.82 1.57
CA GLU A 62 -8.11 10.31 2.34
C GLU A 62 -7.67 8.94 1.83
N TYR A 63 -8.63 8.07 1.50
CA TYR A 63 -8.33 6.75 0.94
C TYR A 63 -7.70 6.84 -0.46
N ILE A 64 -8.24 7.70 -1.33
CA ILE A 64 -7.66 7.95 -2.66
C ILE A 64 -6.24 8.51 -2.55
N LYS A 65 -5.96 9.38 -1.57
CA LYS A 65 -4.60 9.85 -1.32
C LYS A 65 -3.66 8.74 -0.86
N ALA A 66 -4.13 7.84 0.02
CA ALA A 66 -3.34 6.70 0.48
C ALA A 66 -3.00 5.75 -0.68
N LEU A 67 -3.99 5.41 -1.53
CA LEU A 67 -3.78 4.59 -2.74
C LEU A 67 -2.77 5.20 -3.71
N ASN A 68 -2.90 6.51 -3.99
CA ASN A 68 -1.95 7.20 -4.86
C ASN A 68 -0.55 7.27 -4.25
N PHE A 69 -0.46 7.41 -2.94
CA PHE A 69 0.81 7.39 -2.22
C PHE A 69 1.48 6.00 -2.32
N ALA A 70 0.72 4.92 -2.06
CA ALA A 70 1.18 3.54 -2.21
C ALA A 70 1.72 3.26 -3.62
N LYS A 71 0.95 3.59 -4.66
CA LYS A 71 1.38 3.52 -6.07
C LYS A 71 2.71 4.24 -6.29
N ASN A 72 2.85 5.48 -5.79
CA ASN A 72 4.06 6.27 -5.98
C ASN A 72 5.27 5.70 -5.22
N CYS A 73 5.07 5.06 -4.08
CA CYS A 73 6.14 4.38 -3.35
C CYS A 73 6.68 3.18 -4.14
N LEU A 74 5.78 2.33 -4.64
CA LEU A 74 6.15 1.18 -5.48
C LEU A 74 6.92 1.60 -6.74
N LEU A 75 6.44 2.65 -7.41
CA LEU A 75 7.10 3.24 -8.59
C LEU A 75 8.52 3.75 -8.32
N LYS A 76 8.80 4.24 -7.11
CA LYS A 76 10.13 4.74 -6.75
C LYS A 76 11.10 3.60 -6.48
N MET A 77 10.64 2.52 -5.85
CA MET A 77 11.51 1.40 -5.51
C MET A 77 12.00 0.63 -6.74
N GLN A 78 11.22 0.57 -7.82
CA GLN A 78 11.68 -0.01 -9.09
C GLN A 78 12.81 0.79 -9.78
N LYS A 79 12.97 2.08 -9.45
CA LYS A 79 13.99 2.95 -10.08
C LYS A 79 15.34 2.89 -9.37
N LEU A 80 15.44 2.21 -8.24
CA LEU A 80 16.72 1.98 -7.60
C LEU A 80 17.45 0.89 -8.42
N PRO A 81 18.67 1.16 -8.90
CA PRO A 81 19.47 0.11 -9.52
C PRO A 81 19.63 -1.01 -8.48
N LYS A 82 19.42 -2.27 -8.90
CA LYS A 82 19.92 -3.40 -8.12
C LYS A 82 21.42 -3.18 -7.98
N GLU A 83 21.91 -2.91 -6.77
CA GLU A 83 23.34 -2.96 -6.52
C GLU A 83 23.79 -4.35 -6.97
N SER A 84 24.68 -4.35 -7.97
CA SER A 84 25.35 -5.56 -8.45
C SER A 84 26.25 -6.02 -7.32
N ASP A 85 25.89 -7.13 -6.69
CA ASP A 85 26.81 -7.88 -5.83
C ASP A 85 27.95 -8.43 -6.71
N ASP A 86 29.07 -7.70 -6.74
CA ASP A 86 30.39 -8.20 -7.20
C ASP A 86 31.00 -9.15 -6.17
#